data_AF-A0A1J3JTR2-F1
#
_entry.id   AF-A0A1J3JTR2-F1
#
_cell.length_a   1.000
_cell.length_b   1.000
_cell.length_c   1.000
_cell.angle_alpha   90.00
_cell.angle_beta   90.00
_cell.angle_gamma   90.00
#
_symmetry.space_group_name_H-M   'P 1'
#
loop_
_entity.id
_entity.type
_entity.pdbx_description
1 polymer ?
#
loop_
_entity_poly.entity_id
_entity_poly.type
_entity_poly.pdbx_seq_one_letter_code
_entity_poly.pdbx_strand_id
1 'polypeptide(L)' 'QNCRIFARSPPNGVNTITAQGRVSPNQTTGIVIHNSVVREAPGTQMGARGGVKTYLGRPWKEYARTVVMGSYLDRLIDPK' A
#
# COMPACT_ATOMS: atom_id res chain seq x y z
N GLN A 1 12.14 6.66 -2.23
CA GLN A 1 12.50 5.97 -3.49
C GLN A 1 13.43 4.81 -3.16
N ASN A 2 13.55 3.82 -4.05
CA ASN A 2 14.49 2.69 -3.89
C ASN A 2 14.25 1.89 -2.59
N CYS A 3 12.99 1.78 -2.17
CA CYS A 3 12.62 1.13 -0.91
C CYS A 3 12.09 -0.28 -1.15
N ARG A 4 12.23 -1.15 -0.14
CA ARG A 4 11.48 -2.40 -0.04
C ARG A 4 10.43 -2.23 1.06
N ILE A 5 9.16 -2.31 0.69
CA ILE A 5 8.02 -2.16 1.58
C ILE A 5 7.44 -3.55 1.81
N PHE A 6 7.43 -3.98 3.07
CA PHE A 6 7.00 -5.31 3.47
C PHE A 6 5.69 -5.26 4.24
N ALA A 7 4.67 -5.95 3.73
CA ALA A 7 3.43 -6.17 4.47
C ALA A 7 3.55 -7.43 5.34
N ARG A 8 2.91 -7.44 6.50
CA ARG A 8 2.78 -8.62 7.39
C ARG A 8 1.30 -8.94 7.59
N SER A 9 1.00 -10.19 7.98
CA SER A 9 -0.37 -10.55 8.32
C SER A 9 -0.86 -9.65 9.46
N PRO A 10 -2.00 -8.95 9.32
CA PRO A 10 -2.58 -8.19 10.40
C PRO A 10 -3.25 -9.14 11.39
N PRO A 11 -3.45 -8.73 12.66
CA PRO A 11 -4.26 -9.49 13.62
C PRO A 11 -5.70 -9.69 13.16
N ASN A 12 -6.24 -8.72 12.43
CA ASN A 12 -7.60 -8.71 11.89
C ASN A 12 -7.70 -7.78 10.67
N GLY A 13 -8.68 -8.06 9.79
CA GLY A 13 -9.02 -7.19 8.67
C GLY A 13 -8.10 -7.31 7.46
N VAL A 14 -7.75 -6.16 6.87
CA VAL A 14 -7.00 -6.06 5.60
C VAL A 14 -5.79 -5.14 5.79
N ASN A 15 -4.79 -5.33 4.94
CA ASN A 15 -3.66 -4.41 4.87
C ASN A 15 -3.90 -3.30 3.85
N THR A 16 -3.38 -2.11 4.17
CA THR A 16 -3.28 -0.99 3.22
C THR A 16 -1.88 -0.41 3.30
N ILE A 17 -1.16 -0.32 2.19
CA ILE A 17 0.22 0.20 2.18
C ILE A 17 0.25 1.68 2.57
N THR A 18 -0.74 2.47 2.16
CA THR A 18 -0.84 3.89 2.50
C THR A 18 -2.20 4.27 3.10
N ALA A 19 -2.20 5.33 3.90
CA ALA A 19 -3.40 5.98 4.40
C ALA A 19 -3.21 7.50 4.37
N GLN A 20 -3.24 8.09 3.17
CA GLN A 20 -2.87 9.50 2.99
C GLN A 20 -3.99 10.44 3.48
N GLY A 21 -3.61 11.49 4.21
CA GLY A 21 -4.52 12.34 4.99
C GLY A 21 -4.68 13.77 4.47
N ARG A 22 -4.57 14.03 3.16
CA ARG A 22 -4.81 15.36 2.61
C ARG A 22 -6.27 15.77 2.82
N VAL A 23 -6.49 16.95 3.42
CA VAL A 23 -7.83 17.44 3.83
C VAL A 23 -8.35 18.59 2.96
N SER A 24 -7.52 19.13 2.08
CA SER A 24 -7.90 20.24 1.19
C SER A 24 -7.26 20.07 -0.19
N PRO A 25 -7.96 20.46 -1.28
CA PRO A 25 -7.41 20.36 -2.64
C PRO A 25 -6.21 21.29 -2.86
N ASN A 26 -6.14 22.41 -2.11
CA ASN A 26 -5.09 23.41 -2.19
C ASN A 26 -3.77 22.97 -1.52
N GLN A 27 -3.79 21.88 -0.76
CA GLN A 27 -2.58 21.32 -0.16
C GLN A 27 -1.74 20.59 -1.22
N THR A 28 -0.46 20.94 -1.27
CA THR A 28 0.55 20.33 -2.15
C THR A 28 1.16 19.04 -1.56
N THR A 29 0.46 18.39 -0.63
CA THR A 29 0.91 17.14 0.02
C THR A 29 0.44 15.90 -0.74
N GLY A 30 1.11 14.77 -0.47
CA GLY A 30 0.84 13.46 -1.06
C GLY A 30 1.90 12.43 -0.67
N ILE A 31 1.68 11.16 -1.00
CA ILE A 31 2.69 10.09 -0.89
C ILE A 31 3.07 9.64 -2.30
N VAL A 32 4.39 9.53 -2.57
CA VAL A 32 4.91 9.00 -3.83
C VAL A 32 5.82 7.81 -3.52
N ILE A 33 5.42 6.62 -3.98
CA ILE A 33 6.23 5.41 -3.96
C ILE A 33 6.82 5.24 -5.36
N HIS A 34 8.12 5.50 -5.49
CA HIS A 34 8.84 5.48 -6.77
C HIS A 34 10.05 4.55 -6.74
N ASN A 35 10.22 3.78 -7.80
CA ASN A 35 11.28 2.79 -7.98
C ASN A 35 11.45 1.88 -6.76
N SER A 36 10.35 1.33 -6.27
CA SER A 36 10.31 0.55 -5.03
C SER A 36 9.73 -0.84 -5.26
N VAL A 37 9.83 -1.71 -4.25
CA VAL A 37 9.27 -3.06 -4.25
C VAL A 37 8.26 -3.16 -3.11
N VAL A 38 7.04 -3.57 -3.41
CA VAL A 38 6.01 -3.88 -2.40
C VAL A 38 5.75 -5.38 -2.40
N ARG A 39 6.03 -6.06 -1.29
CA ARG A 39 5.90 -7.53 -1.18
C ARG A 39 5.55 -8.02 0.22
N GLU A 40 5.28 -9.33 0.33
CA GLU A 40 5.09 -10.01 1.61
C GLU A 40 6.39 -10.00 2.43
N ALA A 41 6.29 -9.84 3.75
CA ALA A 41 7.43 -10.02 4.64
C ALA A 41 7.91 -11.49 4.58
N PRO A 42 9.23 -11.74 4.66
CA PRO A 42 9.77 -13.09 4.73
C PRO A 42 9.10 -13.91 5.84
N GLY A 43 8.73 -15.15 5.54
CA GLY A 43 8.06 -16.05 6.49
C GLY A 43 6.57 -15.80 6.69
N THR A 44 5.94 -14.91 5.90
CA THR A 44 4.48 -14.71 5.91
C THR A 44 3.86 -15.17 4.60
N GLN A 45 2.59 -15.60 4.65
CA GLN A 45 1.77 -15.91 3.48
C GLN A 45 0.47 -15.12 3.56
N MET A 46 0.21 -14.27 2.57
CA MET A 46 -0.99 -13.43 2.46
C MET A 46 -1.54 -13.52 1.03
N GLY A 47 -2.46 -12.62 0.68
CA GLY A 47 -3.14 -12.61 -0.61
C GLY A 47 -3.93 -13.89 -0.84
N ALA A 48 -3.89 -14.41 -2.07
CA ALA A 48 -4.61 -15.62 -2.46
C ALA A 48 -4.25 -16.88 -1.64
N ARG A 49 -3.06 -16.92 -1.03
CA ARG A 49 -2.60 -18.09 -0.26
C ARG A 49 -2.92 -18.00 1.23
N GLY A 50 -3.02 -16.78 1.77
CA GLY A 50 -3.23 -16.55 3.21
C GLY A 50 -4.58 -15.93 3.58
N GLY A 51 -5.46 -15.66 2.61
CA GLY A 51 -6.79 -15.09 2.83
C GLY A 51 -6.80 -13.60 3.22
N VAL A 52 -5.64 -13.03 3.59
CA VAL A 52 -5.48 -11.60 3.92
C VAL A 52 -5.34 -10.77 2.65
N LYS A 53 -6.30 -9.87 2.42
CA LYS A 53 -6.22 -8.89 1.33
C LYS A 53 -5.29 -7.74 1.67
N THR A 54 -4.51 -7.29 0.70
CA THR A 54 -3.63 -6.12 0.81
C THR A 54 -3.91 -5.16 -0.34
N TYR A 55 -4.15 -3.88 -0.04
CA TYR A 55 -4.39 -2.83 -1.04
C TYR A 55 -3.26 -1.80 -1.03
N LEU A 56 -3.07 -1.09 -2.15
CA LEU A 56 -2.06 -0.02 -2.24
C LEU A 56 -2.34 1.15 -1.28
N GLY A 57 -3.59 1.37 -0.91
CA GLY A 57 -3.92 2.35 0.10
C GLY A 57 -5.40 2.45 0.38
N ARG A 58 -5.73 3.32 1.33
CA ARG A 58 -7.08 3.82 1.58
C ARG A 58 -7.04 5.33 1.79
N PRO A 59 -8.08 6.08 1.42
CA PRO A 59 -8.15 7.49 1.77
C PRO A 59 -8.36 7.63 3.28
N TRP A 60 -7.43 8.29 3.99
CA TRP A 60 -7.70 8.66 5.40
C TRP A 60 -8.56 9.92 5.47
N LYS A 61 -8.46 10.78 4.46
CA LYS A 61 -9.20 12.04 4.31
C LYS A 61 -9.67 12.21 2.87
N GLU A 62 -10.65 13.07 2.68
CA GLU A 62 -11.39 13.26 1.42
C GLU A 62 -10.49 13.53 0.20
N TYR A 63 -9.41 14.29 0.37
CA TYR A 63 -8.54 14.69 -0.74
C TYR A 63 -7.31 13.78 -0.86
N ALA A 64 -7.32 12.59 -0.27
CA ALA A 64 -6.16 11.70 -0.22
C ALA A 64 -5.50 11.53 -1.59
N ARG A 65 -4.18 11.69 -1.64
CA ARG A 65 -3.41 11.60 -2.89
C ARG A 65 -2.16 10.75 -2.72
N THR A 66 -2.13 9.61 -3.40
CA THR A 66 -0.99 8.69 -3.44
C THR A 66 -0.69 8.31 -4.89
N VAL A 67 0.59 8.25 -5.25
CA VAL A 67 1.05 7.71 -6.54
C VAL A 67 2.04 6.58 -6.28
N VAL A 68 1.87 5.47 -7.00
CA VAL A 68 2.82 4.37 -7.05
C VAL A 68 3.27 4.22 -8.49
N MET A 69 4.56 4.40 -8.76
CA MET A 69 5.09 4.45 -10.13
C MET A 69 6.47 3.81 -10.24
N GLY A 70 6.77 3.22 -11.39
CA GLY A 70 8.04 2.52 -11.65
C GLY A 70 8.39 1.49 -10.58
N SER A 71 7.40 0.91 -9.90
CA SER A 71 7.59 0.06 -8.73
C SER A 71 7.05 -1.33 -9.00
N TYR A 72 7.72 -2.35 -8.47
CA TYR A 72 7.24 -3.73 -8.54
C TYR A 72 6.20 -3.98 -7.44
N LEU A 73 5.04 -4.50 -7.83
CA LEU A 73 3.95 -4.90 -6.95
C LEU A 73 3.82 -6.42 -7.00
N ASP A 74 4.10 -7.08 -5.87
CA ASP A 74 3.99 -8.52 -5.78
C ASP A 74 2.52 -8.97 -5.71
N ARG A 75 2.29 -10.27 -5.91
CA ARG A 75 0.96 -10.92 -5.98
C ARG A 75 0.08 -10.78 -4.73
N LEU A 76 0.59 -10.22 -3.63
CA LEU A 76 -0.22 -9.95 -2.44
C LEU A 76 -1.19 -8.79 -2.65
N ILE A 77 -0.88 -7.88 -3.58
CA ILE A 77 -1.70 -6.71 -3.86
C ILE A 77 -2.96 -7.16 -4.59
N ASP A 78 -4.11 -6.87 -4.00
CA ASP A 78 -5.41 -7.14 -4.59
C ASP A 78 -5.58 -6.31 -5.89
N PRO A 79 -6.06 -6.90 -6.99
CA PRO A 79 -6.29 -6.18 -8.25
C PRO A 79 -7.39 -5.11 -8.21
N LYS A 80 -8.25 -5.10 -7.19
CA LYS A 80 -9.31 -4.09 -7.01
C LYS A 80 -8.76 -2.74 -6.57
#